data_AF-A0A7G8WD61-F1
#
_entry.id   AF-A0A7G8WD61-F1
#
_cell.length_a   1.000
_cell.length_b   1.000
_cell.length_c   1.000
_cell.angle_alpha   90.00
_cell.angle_beta   90.00
_cell.angle_gamma   90.00
#
_symmetry.space_group_name_H-M   'P 1'
#
loop_
_entity.id
_entity.type
_entity.pdbx_description
1 polymer ?
#
loop_
_entity_poly.entity_id
_entity_poly.type
_entity_poly.pdbx_seq_one_letter_code
_entity_poly.pdbx_strand_id
1 'polypeptide(L)'
;MKERPVLISAIILTIIVELTLMILVYNKVGAERLPSQVGRLIVQLILIFWALSSKTNTGLFLLAGYHIVSGLLGMNSKGSTELLGQILIGFHFIIGIVIYFHDWIENKIGIKNVG
;
A
#
# COMPACT_ATOMS: atom_id res chain seq x y z
N MET A 1 -6.86 -13.42 -12.56
CA MET A 1 -7.17 -12.26 -11.66
C MET A 1 -8.18 -12.60 -10.56
N LYS A 2 -9.28 -13.33 -10.81
CA LYS A 2 -10.19 -13.80 -9.72
C LYS A 2 -9.55 -14.80 -8.73
N GLU A 3 -8.26 -15.10 -8.89
CA GLU A 3 -7.56 -16.19 -8.22
C GLU A 3 -6.62 -15.71 -7.11
N ARG A 4 -6.44 -14.40 -6.93
CA ARG A 4 -5.63 -13.83 -5.82
C ARG A 4 -6.42 -12.79 -5.01
N PRO A 5 -7.48 -13.22 -4.32
CA PRO A 5 -8.40 -12.30 -3.63
C PRO A 5 -7.73 -11.51 -2.51
N VAL A 6 -6.77 -12.08 -1.77
CA VAL A 6 -6.07 -11.36 -0.68
C VAL A 6 -5.24 -10.23 -1.26
N LEU A 7 -4.50 -10.50 -2.34
CA LEU A 7 -3.71 -9.47 -3.02
C LEU A 7 -4.60 -8.34 -3.55
N ILE A 8 -5.68 -8.67 -4.23
CA ILE A 8 -6.59 -7.68 -4.81
C ILE A 8 -7.23 -6.83 -3.71
N SER A 9 -7.71 -7.45 -2.63
CA SER A 9 -8.27 -6.73 -1.49
C SER A 9 -7.24 -5.82 -0.83
N ALA A 10 -6.00 -6.27 -0.67
CA ALA A 10 -4.92 -5.45 -0.14
C ALA A 10 -4.65 -4.23 -1.03
N ILE A 11 -4.53 -4.41 -2.34
CA ILE A 11 -4.33 -3.32 -3.31
C ILE A 11 -5.49 -2.32 -3.24
N ILE A 12 -6.74 -2.78 -3.26
CA ILE A 12 -7.90 -1.88 -3.16
C ILE A 12 -7.85 -1.07 -1.85
N LEU A 13 -7.53 -1.72 -0.74
CA LEU A 13 -7.43 -1.06 0.56
C LEU A 13 -6.33 0.02 0.56
N THR A 14 -5.17 -0.23 -0.07
CA THR A 14 -4.11 0.79 -0.19
C THR A 14 -4.58 2.02 -0.95
N ILE A 15 -5.41 1.87 -1.99
CA ILE A 15 -5.95 3.00 -2.75
C ILE A 15 -6.96 3.79 -1.91
N ILE A 16 -7.87 3.09 -1.20
CA ILE A 16 -8.85 3.75 -0.33
C ILE A 16 -8.15 4.57 0.76
N VAL A 17 -7.14 3.98 1.42
CA VAL A 17 -6.38 4.69 2.46
C VAL A 17 -5.63 5.89 1.88
N GLU A 18 -4.97 5.75 0.72
CA GLU A 18 -4.25 6.84 0.07
C GLU A 18 -5.16 8.02 -0.29
N LEU A 19 -6.32 7.74 -0.88
CA LEU A 19 -7.31 8.78 -1.20
C LEU A 19 -7.87 9.45 0.07
N THR A 20 -8.13 8.67 1.12
CA THR A 20 -8.55 9.20 2.42
C THR A 20 -7.48 10.13 3.00
N LEU A 21 -6.21 9.76 2.88
CA LEU A 21 -5.10 10.59 3.34
C LEU A 21 -4.99 11.90 2.60
N MET A 22 -5.19 11.89 1.29
CA MET A 22 -5.20 13.13 0.49
C MET A 22 -6.24 14.11 0.99
N ILE A 23 -7.46 13.63 1.29
CA ILE A 23 -8.55 14.45 1.83
C ILE A 23 -8.17 15.00 3.21
N LEU A 24 -7.68 14.14 4.11
CA LEU A 24 -7.31 14.54 5.47
C LEU A 24 -6.15 15.56 5.49
N VAL A 25 -5.13 15.34 4.66
CA VAL A 25 -4.00 16.25 4.51
C VAL A 25 -4.46 17.59 3.94
N TYR A 26 -5.30 17.58 2.91
CA TYR A 26 -5.86 18.81 2.35
C TYR A 26 -6.64 19.60 3.40
N ASN A 27 -7.47 18.93 4.20
CA ASN A 27 -8.24 19.59 5.25
C ASN A 27 -7.37 20.13 6.40
N LYS A 28 -6.23 19.49 6.69
CA LYS A 28 -5.36 19.87 7.82
C LYS A 28 -4.33 20.94 7.48
N VAL A 29 -3.72 20.87 6.29
CA VAL A 29 -2.60 21.74 5.89
C VAL A 29 -2.78 22.36 4.49
N GLY A 30 -3.96 22.20 3.88
CA GLY A 30 -4.29 22.80 2.59
C GLY A 30 -3.57 22.16 1.39
N ALA A 31 -3.54 22.89 0.28
CA ALA A 31 -2.98 22.41 -0.98
C ALA A 31 -1.46 22.21 -0.96
N GLU A 32 -0.73 22.75 0.03
CA GLU A 32 0.74 22.74 0.09
C GLU A 32 1.33 21.32 0.03
N ARG A 33 0.69 20.36 0.71
CA ARG A 33 1.15 18.96 0.73
C ARG A 33 0.53 18.10 -0.38
N LEU A 34 -0.47 18.60 -1.08
CA LEU A 34 -1.20 17.83 -2.09
C LEU A 34 -0.28 17.29 -3.22
N PRO A 35 0.70 18.05 -3.76
CA PRO A 35 1.61 17.54 -4.79
C PRO A 35 2.40 16.32 -4.33
N SER A 36 2.89 16.32 -3.09
CA SER A 36 3.63 15.18 -2.54
C SER A 36 2.75 13.93 -2.39
N GLN A 37 1.47 14.10 -2.03
CA GLN A 37 0.50 13.01 -1.94
C GLN A 37 0.13 12.48 -3.33
N VAL A 38 -0.08 13.38 -4.31
CA VAL A 38 -0.32 13.00 -5.71
C VAL A 38 0.87 12.21 -6.27
N GLY A 39 2.10 12.66 -6.02
CA GLY A 39 3.31 11.94 -6.42
C GLY A 39 3.38 10.54 -5.81
N ARG A 40 3.04 10.40 -4.52
CA ARG A 40 2.96 9.13 -3.83
C ARG A 40 1.92 8.20 -4.47
N LEU A 41 0.71 8.68 -4.71
CA LEU A 41 -0.34 7.94 -5.41
C LEU A 41 0.07 7.52 -6.82
N ILE A 42 0.73 8.38 -7.60
CA ILE A 42 1.20 8.05 -8.95
C ILE A 42 2.20 6.89 -8.90
N VAL A 43 3.20 6.94 -8.01
CA VAL A 43 4.17 5.86 -7.85
C VAL A 43 3.47 4.55 -7.48
N GLN A 44 2.53 4.59 -6.54
CA GLN A 44 1.73 3.43 -6.14
C GLN A 44 0.94 2.85 -7.33
N LEU A 45 0.29 3.69 -8.14
CA LEU A 45 -0.47 3.25 -9.31
C LEU A 45 0.42 2.61 -10.39
N ILE A 46 1.61 3.15 -10.62
CA ILE A 46 2.60 2.56 -11.53
C ILE A 46 3.03 1.17 -11.03
N LEU A 47 3.34 1.05 -9.74
CA LEU A 47 3.74 -0.21 -9.13
C LEU A 47 2.61 -1.24 -9.15
N ILE A 48 1.36 -0.84 -8.88
CA ILE A 48 0.18 -1.70 -8.99
C ILE A 48 0.01 -2.17 -10.44
N PHE A 49 0.06 -1.27 -11.41
CA PHE A 49 -0.07 -1.62 -12.81
C PHE A 49 1.00 -2.63 -13.24
N TRP A 50 2.25 -2.42 -12.82
CA TRP A 50 3.33 -3.35 -13.09
C TRP A 50 3.13 -4.70 -12.38
N ALA A 51 2.74 -4.69 -11.11
CA ALA A 51 2.47 -5.90 -10.33
C ALA A 51 1.34 -6.75 -10.94
N LEU A 52 0.30 -6.13 -11.51
CA LEU A 52 -0.82 -6.82 -12.12
C LEU A 52 -0.58 -7.24 -13.59
N SER A 53 0.31 -6.54 -14.30
CA SER A 53 0.59 -6.79 -15.73
C SER A 53 1.80 -7.71 -15.96
N SER A 54 2.68 -7.87 -14.96
CA SER A 54 3.89 -8.68 -15.10
C SER A 54 3.62 -10.16 -14.89
N LYS A 55 4.33 -11.01 -15.65
CA LYS A 55 4.43 -12.45 -15.37
C LYS A 55 5.39 -12.78 -14.23
N THR A 56 6.17 -11.80 -13.78
CA THR A 56 7.17 -11.95 -12.72
C THR A 56 6.71 -11.29 -11.43
N ASN A 57 7.17 -11.79 -10.29
CA ASN A 57 6.83 -11.23 -8.98
C ASN A 57 7.63 -9.95 -8.65
N THR A 58 8.44 -9.43 -9.57
CA THR A 58 9.25 -8.22 -9.36
C THR A 58 8.38 -7.01 -9.04
N GLY A 59 7.29 -6.79 -9.78
CA GLY A 59 6.37 -5.68 -9.52
C GLY A 59 5.72 -5.77 -8.14
N LEU A 60 5.32 -6.97 -7.73
CA LEU A 60 4.76 -7.24 -6.40
C LEU A 60 5.79 -7.01 -5.29
N PHE A 61 7.03 -7.47 -5.50
CA PHE A 61 8.12 -7.24 -4.56
C PHE A 61 8.39 -5.75 -4.36
N LEU A 62 8.44 -4.98 -5.44
CA LEU A 62 8.66 -3.54 -5.39
C LEU A 62 7.46 -2.81 -4.75
N LEU A 63 6.22 -3.23 -5.02
CA LEU A 63 5.03 -2.67 -4.38
C LEU A 63 5.03 -2.94 -2.86
N ALA A 64 5.35 -4.17 -2.44
CA ALA A 64 5.49 -4.51 -1.03
C ALA A 64 6.60 -3.70 -0.36
N GLY A 65 7.78 -3.65 -0.98
CA GLY A 65 8.92 -2.88 -0.50
C GLY A 65 8.62 -1.39 -0.39
N TYR A 66 7.93 -0.83 -1.38
CA TYR A 66 7.47 0.56 -1.37
C TYR A 66 6.60 0.88 -0.15
N HIS A 67 5.64 0.02 0.20
CA HIS A 67 4.80 0.22 1.38
C HIS A 67 5.58 0.04 2.69
N ILE A 68 6.45 -0.96 2.79
CA ILE A 68 7.31 -1.15 3.97
C ILE A 68 8.21 0.07 4.20
N VAL A 69 8.91 0.51 3.16
CA VAL A 69 9.81 1.68 3.23
C VAL A 69 9.02 2.94 3.54
N SER A 70 7.84 3.14 2.94
CA SER A 70 7.00 4.30 3.24
C SER A 70 6.55 4.33 4.71
N GLY A 71 6.20 3.17 5.28
CA GLY A 71 5.90 3.04 6.72
C GLY A 71 7.10 3.41 7.58
N LEU A 72 8.27 2.84 7.29
CA LEU A 72 9.51 3.13 8.03
C LEU A 72 9.91 4.60 7.97
N LEU A 73 9.85 5.21 6.78
CA LEU A 73 10.14 6.65 6.62
C LEU A 73 9.10 7.52 7.34
N GLY A 74 7.85 7.07 7.43
CA GLY A 74 6.80 7.73 8.18
C GLY A 74 7.12 7.91 9.67
N MET A 75 7.91 7.01 10.26
CA MET A 75 8.35 7.11 11.67
C MET A 75 9.19 8.36 11.95
N ASN A 76 9.86 8.92 10.94
CA ASN A 76 10.66 10.14 11.07
C ASN A 76 9.85 11.42 10.75
N SER A 77 8.56 11.30 10.45
CA SER A 77 7.71 12.45 10.08
C SER A 77 7.23 13.22 11.31
N LYS A 78 6.90 14.50 11.13
CA LYS A 78 6.40 15.38 12.21
C LYS A 78 5.08 14.89 12.85
N GLY A 79 4.29 14.07 12.14
CA GLY A 79 3.04 13.50 12.63
C GLY A 79 3.18 12.09 13.22
N SER A 80 4.40 11.55 13.32
CA SER A 80 4.65 10.17 13.77
C SER A 80 4.24 9.89 15.22
N THR A 81 4.15 10.92 16.06
CA THR A 81 3.70 10.80 17.46
C THR A 81 2.19 10.90 17.61
N GLU A 82 1.48 11.33 16.58
CA GLU A 82 0.01 11.38 16.59
C GLU A 82 -0.57 9.98 16.34
N LEU A 83 -1.67 9.64 17.01
CA LEU A 83 -2.31 8.33 16.88
C LEU A 83 -2.63 7.98 15.42
N LEU A 84 -3.19 8.94 14.67
CA LEU A 84 -3.48 8.75 13.25
C LEU A 84 -2.18 8.46 12.47
N GLY A 85 -1.10 9.20 12.72
CA GLY A 85 0.20 8.96 12.10
C GLY A 85 0.74 7.56 12.37
N GLN A 86 0.67 7.10 13.63
CA GLN A 86 1.07 5.75 14.03
C GLN A 86 0.25 4.66 13.34
N ILE A 87 -1.07 4.83 13.27
CA ILE A 87 -1.96 3.90 12.57
C ILE A 87 -1.58 3.78 11.09
N LEU A 88 -1.24 4.89 10.45
CA LEU A 88 -0.88 4.91 9.02
C LEU A 88 0.50 4.31 8.75
N ILE A 89 1.47 4.56 9.64
CA ILE A 89 2.78 3.91 9.62
C ILE A 89 2.58 2.39 9.73
N GLY A 90 1.82 1.95 10.73
CA GLY A 90 1.50 0.55 10.95
C GLY A 90 0.77 -0.06 9.75
N PHE A 91 -0.21 0.66 9.18
CA PHE A 91 -0.93 0.23 7.98
C PHE A 91 0.02 -0.02 6.81
N HIS A 92 0.88 0.94 6.46
CA HIS A 92 1.80 0.79 5.35
C HIS A 92 2.80 -0.35 5.56
N PHE A 93 3.29 -0.53 6.79
CA PHE A 93 4.18 -1.64 7.10
C PHE A 93 3.46 -3.00 6.97
N ILE A 94 2.29 -3.14 7.61
CA ILE A 94 1.51 -4.37 7.62
C ILE A 94 1.02 -4.72 6.22
N ILE A 95 0.51 -3.75 5.45
CA ILE A 95 -0.02 -4.03 4.11
C ILE A 95 1.09 -4.46 3.15
N GLY A 96 2.30 -3.92 3.29
CA GLY A 96 3.46 -4.39 2.53
C GLY A 96 3.80 -5.85 2.84
N ILE A 97 3.74 -6.26 4.11
CA ILE A 97 3.90 -7.67 4.53
C ILE A 97 2.78 -8.54 3.93
N VAL A 98 1.52 -8.09 4.01
CA VAL A 98 0.37 -8.82 3.44
C VAL A 98 0.51 -9.01 1.94
N ILE A 99 0.93 -7.97 1.20
CA ILE A 99 1.17 -8.07 -0.25
C ILE A 99 2.29 -9.07 -0.53
N TYR A 100 3.39 -9.04 0.22
CA TYR A 100 4.50 -9.97 0.02
C TYR A 100 4.11 -11.42 0.29
N PHE A 101 3.35 -11.68 1.35
CA PHE A 101 2.95 -13.03 1.77
C PHE A 101 1.57 -13.47 1.26
N HIS A 102 0.95 -12.75 0.32
CA HIS A 102 -0.43 -13.02 -0.12
C HIS A 102 -0.66 -14.48 -0.52
N ASP A 103 0.26 -15.09 -1.26
CA ASP A 103 0.18 -16.49 -1.70
C ASP A 103 0.17 -17.48 -0.55
N TRP A 104 1.01 -17.24 0.46
CA TRP A 104 1.04 -18.08 1.64
C TRP A 104 -0.27 -17.96 2.43
N ILE A 105 -0.80 -16.74 2.56
CA ILE A 105 -2.08 -16.48 3.24
C ILE A 105 -3.21 -17.21 2.51
N GLU A 106 -3.31 -17.03 1.19
CA GLU A 106 -4.33 -17.64 0.33
C GLU A 106 -4.31 -19.17 0.42
N ASN A 107 -3.12 -19.77 0.31
CA ASN A 107 -2.95 -21.21 0.49
C ASN A 107 -3.38 -21.67 1.88
N LYS A 108 -3.09 -20.89 2.93
CA LYS A 108 -3.45 -21.24 4.31
C LYS A 108 -4.96 -21.20 4.56
N ILE A 109 -5.68 -20.31 3.88
CA ILE A 109 -7.14 -20.20 3.95
C ILE A 109 -7.88 -21.06 2.91
N GLY A 110 -7.16 -21.96 2.23
CA GLY A 110 -7.74 -22.95 1.31
C GLY A 110 -8.07 -22.40 -0.08
N ILE A 111 -7.60 -21.21 -0.42
CA ILE A 111 -7.72 -20.64 -1.76
C ILE A 111 -6.54 -21.18 -2.57
N LYS A 112 -6.82 -22.20 -3.40
CA LYS A 112 -5.79 -22.80 -4.26
C LYS A 112 -5.45 -21.85 -5.38
N ASN A 113 -4.18 -21.46 -5.45
CA ASN A 113 -3.62 -20.81 -6.61
C ASN A 113 -3.63 -21.79 -7.79
N VAL A 114 -4.54 -21.57 -8.74
CA VAL A 114 -4.46 -22.19 -10.06
C VAL A 114 -3.48 -21.32 -10.85
N GLY A 115 -2.20 -21.72 -10.83
CA GLY A 115 -1.13 -21.05 -11.58
C GLY A 115 -1.21 -21.35 -13.06
#